data_AF-A0A370FGH9-F1
#
_entry.id   AF-A0A370FGH9-F1
#
_cell.length_a   1.000
_cell.length_b   1.000
_cell.length_c   1.000
_cell.angle_alpha   90.00
_cell.angle_beta   90.00
_cell.angle_gamma   90.00
#
_symmetry.space_group_name_H-M   'P 1'
#
loop_
_entity.id
_entity.type
_entity.pdbx_description
1 polymer ?
#
loop_
_entity_poly.entity_id
_entity_poly.type
_entity_poly.pdbx_seq_one_letter_code
_entity_poly.pdbx_strand_id
1 'polypeptide(L)'
;MPICPLRRRQTRGLYGSRQTLHRASRTAAFDRTTPADLSHMSHLSCFGPPCRAQWRWYADCRTQGMTASVATTPSPLNTHYERLGGDAAVVRLVEAFYRHMDTWPGAQRIRAMHEPDLSATKAVLVLYLREWLGGPKDYSARRGHPRLRMRHAGFAIGAAERDAWLACMQAALQAVDADAALQAELMAAFFKTADWMRNTDTRTAPQHPLSLTTLKEAP
;
A
#
# COMPACT_ATOMS: atom_id res chain seq x y z
N MET A 1 45.66 -11.70 -1.37
CA MET A 1 46.77 -11.69 -0.39
C MET A 1 47.84 -10.75 -0.96
N PRO A 2 48.36 -9.74 -0.22
CA PRO A 2 48.73 -9.77 1.19
C PRO A 2 48.06 -8.69 2.06
N ILE A 3 47.60 -9.02 3.28
CA ILE A 3 48.27 -8.93 4.59
C ILE A 3 48.30 -7.51 5.19
N CYS A 4 47.53 -7.37 6.28
CA CYS A 4 47.46 -6.31 7.28
C CYS A 4 48.83 -6.08 7.99
N PRO A 5 49.05 -4.95 8.67
CA PRO A 5 49.12 -5.11 10.12
C PRO A 5 48.47 -3.99 10.96
N LEU A 6 47.92 -4.45 12.07
CA LEU A 6 47.53 -3.72 13.25
C LEU A 6 48.62 -2.76 13.77
N ARG A 7 48.21 -1.62 14.32
CA ARG A 7 48.92 -1.00 15.44
C ARG A 7 47.95 -0.51 16.52
N ARG A 8 48.02 -1.17 17.69
CA ARG A 8 47.44 -0.74 18.96
C ARG A 8 48.33 0.32 19.63
N ARG A 9 47.71 1.24 20.39
CA ARG A 9 48.06 1.64 21.78
C ARG A 9 47.04 2.70 22.25
N GLN A 10 46.27 2.43 23.32
CA GLN A 10 46.51 2.86 24.73
C GLN A 10 46.32 4.39 24.91
N THR A 11 45.63 4.96 25.91
CA THR A 11 45.32 4.58 27.31
C THR A 11 44.47 5.68 27.97
N ARG A 12 43.71 5.31 29.03
CA ARG A 12 43.27 6.15 30.20
C ARG A 12 42.28 7.29 29.89
N GLY A 13 41.33 7.66 30.74
CA GLY A 13 40.96 7.26 32.09
C GLY A 13 39.91 8.25 32.62
N LEU A 14 38.90 7.71 33.31
CA LEU A 14 38.05 8.25 34.40
C LEU A 14 38.04 9.77 34.66
N TYR A 15 36.84 10.37 34.76
CA TYR A 15 36.40 11.13 35.94
C TYR A 15 34.89 11.42 35.87
N GLY A 16 34.20 11.22 37.00
CA GLY A 16 32.78 11.52 37.17
C GLY A 16 32.52 12.74 38.04
N SER A 17 31.23 12.90 38.36
CA SER A 17 30.61 13.68 39.47
C SER A 17 29.85 14.99 39.12
N ARG A 18 28.51 14.84 39.20
CA ARG A 18 27.50 15.59 39.98
C ARG A 18 27.47 17.14 40.00
N GLN A 19 26.28 17.63 39.60
CA GLN A 19 25.37 18.60 40.24
C GLN A 19 25.95 19.87 40.91
N THR A 20 25.42 21.04 40.53
CA THR A 20 24.55 21.86 41.39
C THR A 20 23.96 23.07 40.65
N LEU A 21 22.77 23.45 41.13
CA LEU A 21 21.92 24.55 40.71
C LEU A 21 22.51 25.92 41.09
N HIS A 22 22.27 26.95 40.28
CA HIS A 22 22.09 28.30 40.83
C HIS A 22 21.01 29.10 40.09
N ARG A 23 19.99 29.42 40.88
CA ARG A 23 18.90 30.37 40.69
C ARG A 23 19.44 31.79 40.84
N ALA A 24 18.99 32.72 40.00
CA ALA A 24 18.86 34.12 40.37
C ALA A 24 17.78 34.82 39.53
N SER A 25 16.77 35.31 40.24
CA SER A 25 15.68 36.16 39.75
C SER A 25 15.93 37.59 40.23
N ARG A 26 15.68 38.61 39.40
CA ARG A 26 15.31 40.00 39.79
C ARG A 26 14.39 40.53 38.67
N THR A 27 13.09 40.77 38.87
CA THR A 27 12.44 42.02 39.38
C THR A 27 13.07 43.29 38.84
N ALA A 28 12.39 44.33 38.37
CA ALA A 28 11.02 44.65 37.96
C ALA A 28 11.11 46.13 37.49
N ALA A 29 10.42 46.55 36.43
CA ALA A 29 10.04 47.96 36.27
C ALA A 29 8.90 48.08 35.25
N PHE A 30 7.78 48.57 35.76
CA PHE A 30 6.62 49.11 35.05
C PHE A 30 7.02 50.35 34.24
N ASP A 31 6.60 50.48 32.98
CA ASP A 31 6.04 51.75 32.52
C ASP A 31 5.02 51.56 31.38
N ARG A 32 4.18 52.57 31.26
CA ARG A 32 2.80 52.65 30.77
C ARG A 32 2.55 52.30 29.29
N THR A 33 1.34 51.80 29.09
CA THR A 33 0.60 51.60 27.85
C THR A 33 0.20 52.91 27.17
N THR A 34 0.39 52.99 25.84
CA THR A 34 -0.41 53.82 24.92
C THR A 34 -0.64 53.06 23.61
N PRO A 35 -1.84 53.06 23.02
CA PRO A 35 -2.15 52.28 21.82
C PRO A 35 -2.12 53.16 20.56
N ALA A 36 -1.48 52.64 19.50
CA ALA A 36 -1.75 52.87 18.08
C ALA A 36 -0.42 52.76 17.33
N ASP A 37 -0.19 51.65 16.64
CA ASP A 37 -0.02 51.69 15.19
C ASP A 37 -0.05 50.26 14.63
N LEU A 38 -0.91 50.07 13.65
CA LEU A 38 -1.07 48.84 12.88
C LEU A 38 -0.04 48.88 11.76
N SER A 39 1.02 48.07 11.85
CA SER A 39 1.71 47.44 10.72
C SER A 39 3.00 46.82 11.21
N HIS A 40 3.15 45.50 11.17
CA HIS A 40 4.43 44.83 10.90
C HIS A 40 4.13 43.40 10.42
N MET A 41 4.56 43.10 9.20
CA MET A 41 4.74 41.75 8.71
C MET A 41 5.98 41.11 9.33
N SER A 42 5.96 39.79 9.35
CA SER A 42 7.10 38.87 9.45
C SER A 42 7.58 38.54 10.86
N HIS A 43 7.25 37.31 11.29
CA HIS A 43 8.19 36.22 11.59
C HIS A 43 7.54 35.27 12.61
N LEU A 44 6.81 34.28 12.13
CA LEU A 44 6.50 33.08 12.90
C LEU A 44 7.05 31.88 12.13
N SER A 45 8.23 31.47 12.56
CA SER A 45 8.84 30.18 12.26
C SER A 45 7.97 29.09 12.89
N CYS A 46 7.23 28.33 12.07
CA CYS A 46 6.63 27.08 12.49
C CYS A 46 7.61 25.93 12.16
N PHE A 47 8.13 25.30 13.21
CA PHE A 47 8.75 23.99 13.18
C PHE A 47 7.76 22.97 12.59
N GLY A 48 8.09 22.40 11.43
CA GLY A 48 7.26 21.40 10.75
C GLY A 48 7.50 19.97 11.25
N PRO A 49 6.49 19.09 11.27
CA PRO A 49 6.68 17.65 11.31
C PRO A 49 6.83 17.08 9.88
N PRO A 50 7.62 15.99 9.68
CA PRO A 50 7.90 15.45 8.36
C PRO A 50 6.86 14.41 7.89
N CYS A 51 6.88 14.16 6.58
CA CYS A 51 6.27 13.03 5.87
C CYS A 51 4.75 13.10 5.61
N ARG A 52 4.36 13.87 4.58
CA ARG A 52 3.08 13.71 3.87
C ARG A 52 3.36 13.37 2.41
N ALA A 53 3.68 12.10 2.14
CA ALA A 53 3.75 11.59 0.78
C ALA A 53 2.35 11.23 0.28
N GLN A 54 1.98 11.88 -0.83
CA GLN A 54 1.19 11.33 -1.94
C GLN A 54 -0.23 10.81 -1.65
N TRP A 55 -1.20 11.73 -1.67
CA TRP A 55 -2.58 11.41 -2.07
C TRP A 55 -3.24 12.57 -2.84
N ARG A 56 -2.51 13.18 -3.78
CA ARG A 56 -3.05 14.31 -4.59
C ARG A 56 -4.02 13.91 -5.71
N TRP A 57 -4.57 12.70 -5.69
CA TRP A 57 -5.53 12.24 -6.71
C TRP A 57 -6.99 12.19 -6.24
N TYR A 58 -7.32 12.59 -5.00
CA TYR A 58 -8.70 12.53 -4.50
C TYR A 58 -9.20 13.74 -3.67
N ALA A 59 -8.49 14.86 -3.69
CA ALA A 59 -9.03 16.12 -3.16
C ALA A 59 -8.80 17.27 -4.14
N ASP A 60 -9.60 17.31 -5.20
CA ASP A 60 -10.12 18.58 -5.71
C ASP A 60 -11.36 18.35 -6.58
N CYS A 61 -12.54 18.54 -5.99
CA CYS A 61 -13.81 18.74 -6.69
C CYS A 61 -14.72 19.61 -5.81
N ARG A 62 -14.20 20.74 -5.34
CA ARG A 62 -15.04 21.85 -4.90
C ARG A 62 -14.60 23.10 -5.63
N THR A 63 -15.58 23.75 -6.26
CA THR A 63 -15.53 25.05 -6.96
C THR A 63 -15.09 25.02 -8.43
N GLN A 64 -16.00 24.55 -9.30
CA GLN A 64 -16.39 25.24 -10.53
C GLN A 64 -17.61 24.53 -11.14
N GLY A 65 -18.74 25.24 -11.21
CA GLY A 65 -19.91 24.77 -11.94
C GLY A 65 -19.72 24.97 -13.44
N MET A 66 -20.13 23.98 -14.24
CA MET A 66 -20.72 24.14 -15.58
C MET A 66 -21.18 22.78 -16.15
N THR A 67 -22.50 22.67 -16.31
CA THR A 67 -23.31 21.82 -17.22
C THR A 67 -23.11 20.30 -17.25
N ALA A 68 -24.14 19.60 -16.79
CA ALA A 68 -24.34 18.16 -16.82
C ALA A 68 -24.40 17.59 -18.26
N SER A 69 -23.71 16.46 -18.47
CA SER A 69 -23.92 15.50 -19.57
C SER A 69 -23.06 14.27 -19.24
N VAL A 70 -23.51 13.02 -19.08
CA VAL A 70 -24.77 12.30 -19.33
C VAL A 70 -25.07 11.51 -18.05
N ALA A 71 -26.31 11.59 -17.56
CA ALA A 71 -26.76 10.73 -16.46
C ALA A 71 -26.93 9.30 -17.01
N THR A 72 -25.97 8.42 -16.73
CA THR A 72 -26.24 6.98 -16.74
C THR A 72 -27.17 6.70 -15.57
N THR A 73 -28.41 6.32 -15.85
CA THR A 73 -29.39 5.92 -14.84
C THR A 73 -28.79 4.82 -13.96
N PRO A 74 -28.65 5.00 -12.63
CA PRO A 74 -28.26 3.90 -11.76
C PRO A 74 -29.42 2.89 -11.77
N SER A 75 -29.14 1.67 -12.24
CA SER A 75 -30.05 0.55 -11.97
C SER A 75 -30.17 0.42 -10.44
N PRO A 76 -31.38 0.46 -9.87
CA PRO A 76 -31.51 0.37 -8.43
C PRO A 76 -31.18 -1.06 -7.99
N LEU A 77 -30.18 -1.15 -7.10
CA LEU A 77 -29.95 -2.19 -6.10
C LEU A 77 -29.29 -3.50 -6.58
N ASN A 78 -28.02 -3.63 -6.18
CA ASN A 78 -27.21 -4.85 -5.94
C ASN A 78 -26.12 -5.20 -6.96
N THR A 79 -25.44 -4.21 -7.54
CA THR A 79 -24.10 -4.51 -8.08
C THR A 79 -23.14 -4.91 -6.93
N HIS A 80 -22.15 -5.76 -7.21
CA HIS A 80 -21.10 -6.03 -6.22
C HIS A 80 -20.37 -4.74 -5.80
N TYR A 81 -20.27 -3.78 -6.71
CA TYR A 81 -19.70 -2.46 -6.45
C TYR A 81 -20.46 -1.70 -5.35
N GLU A 82 -21.78 -1.61 -5.46
CA GLU A 82 -22.62 -0.98 -4.43
C GLU A 82 -22.58 -1.76 -3.12
N ARG A 83 -22.70 -3.09 -3.17
CA ARG A 83 -22.66 -3.97 -1.98
C ARG A 83 -21.33 -3.91 -1.23
N LEU A 84 -20.22 -3.67 -1.93
CA LEU A 84 -18.91 -3.50 -1.32
C LEU A 84 -18.76 -2.13 -0.63
N GLY A 85 -19.56 -1.13 -1.00
CA GLY A 85 -19.45 0.25 -0.49
C GLY A 85 -18.85 1.24 -1.50
N GLY A 86 -18.92 0.93 -2.79
CA GLY A 86 -18.55 1.83 -3.88
C GLY A 86 -17.06 2.16 -3.95
N ASP A 87 -16.74 3.34 -4.50
CA ASP A 87 -15.37 3.73 -4.86
C ASP A 87 -14.39 3.64 -3.69
N ALA A 88 -14.78 4.21 -2.54
CA ALA A 88 -13.94 4.22 -1.35
C ALA A 88 -13.60 2.80 -0.88
N ALA A 89 -14.53 1.85 -0.99
CA ALA A 89 -14.29 0.47 -0.60
C ALA A 89 -13.39 -0.26 -1.60
N VAL A 90 -13.53 -0.01 -2.91
CA VAL A 90 -12.62 -0.58 -3.92
C VAL A 90 -11.19 -0.11 -3.70
N VAL A 91 -10.99 1.19 -3.39
CA VAL A 91 -9.66 1.72 -3.06
C VAL A 91 -9.09 1.02 -1.82
N ARG A 92 -9.87 0.91 -0.74
CA ARG A 92 -9.42 0.20 0.48
C ARG A 92 -9.09 -1.26 0.21
N LEU A 93 -9.87 -1.93 -0.63
CA LEU A 93 -9.65 -3.33 -1.03
C LEU A 93 -8.30 -3.48 -1.74
N VAL A 94 -8.00 -2.63 -2.73
CA VAL A 94 -6.73 -2.67 -3.47
C VAL A 94 -5.55 -2.33 -2.56
N GLU A 95 -5.71 -1.38 -1.64
CA GLU A 95 -4.68 -1.07 -0.65
C GLU A 95 -4.41 -2.25 0.29
N ALA A 96 -5.46 -2.88 0.82
CA ALA A 96 -5.34 -4.05 1.68
C ALA A 96 -4.70 -5.24 0.95
N PHE A 97 -5.08 -5.45 -0.32
CA PHE A 97 -4.52 -6.49 -1.18
C PHE A 97 -3.01 -6.36 -1.35
N TYR A 98 -2.54 -5.19 -1.81
CA TYR A 98 -1.11 -4.99 -2.01
C TYR A 98 -0.33 -4.93 -0.70
N ARG A 99 -0.92 -4.42 0.39
CA ARG A 99 -0.32 -4.52 1.72
C ARG A 99 -0.14 -5.97 2.17
N HIS A 100 -1.12 -6.83 1.93
CA HIS A 100 -1.00 -8.25 2.25
C HIS A 100 0.05 -8.93 1.36
N MET A 101 0.06 -8.63 0.05
CA MET A 101 1.06 -9.15 -0.89
C MET A 101 2.50 -8.77 -0.50
N ASP A 102 2.70 -7.56 0.03
CA ASP A 102 4.02 -7.05 0.43
C ASP A 102 4.53 -7.67 1.74
N THR A 103 3.61 -8.05 2.64
CA THR A 103 3.94 -8.49 4.01
C THR A 103 3.89 -10.00 4.19
N TRP A 104 3.07 -10.71 3.44
CA TRP A 104 2.87 -12.15 3.60
C TRP A 104 3.95 -12.95 2.85
N PRO A 105 4.74 -13.80 3.53
CA PRO A 105 5.80 -14.58 2.87
C PRO A 105 5.32 -15.47 1.72
N GLY A 106 4.08 -15.96 1.77
CA GLY A 106 3.50 -16.79 0.71
C GLY A 106 3.26 -16.05 -0.61
N ALA A 107 3.27 -14.72 -0.60
CA ALA A 107 3.10 -13.89 -1.80
C ALA A 107 4.42 -13.35 -2.37
N GLN A 108 5.58 -13.69 -1.79
CA GLN A 108 6.88 -13.16 -2.24
C GLN A 108 7.12 -13.36 -3.75
N ARG A 109 6.76 -14.53 -4.30
CA ARG A 109 6.95 -14.81 -5.72
C ARG A 109 6.10 -13.91 -6.62
N ILE A 110 4.83 -13.68 -6.28
CA ILE A 110 3.97 -12.77 -7.06
C ILE A 110 4.34 -11.31 -6.82
N ARG A 111 4.81 -10.95 -5.62
CA ARG A 111 5.29 -9.60 -5.30
C ARG A 111 6.51 -9.20 -6.13
N ALA A 112 7.42 -10.16 -6.36
CA ALA A 112 8.60 -9.97 -7.19
C ALA A 112 8.29 -9.74 -8.69
N MET A 113 7.07 -10.04 -9.14
CA MET A 113 6.61 -9.74 -10.51
C MET A 113 6.16 -8.28 -10.69
N HIS A 114 6.10 -7.52 -9.59
CA HIS A 114 5.65 -6.14 -9.58
C HIS A 114 6.83 -5.21 -9.34
N GLU A 115 6.74 -3.98 -9.87
CA GLU A 115 7.68 -2.91 -9.56
C GLU A 115 7.77 -2.66 -8.04
N PRO A 116 8.90 -2.14 -7.54
CA PRO A 116 9.03 -1.73 -6.14
C PRO A 116 7.95 -0.71 -5.75
N ASP A 117 7.74 0.30 -6.61
CA ASP A 117 6.64 1.26 -6.47
C ASP A 117 5.35 0.71 -7.11
N LEU A 118 4.35 0.47 -6.26
CA LEU A 118 3.07 -0.10 -6.66
C LEU A 118 2.03 0.95 -7.06
N SER A 119 2.35 2.25 -6.99
CA SER A 119 1.36 3.34 -7.15
C SER A 119 0.61 3.27 -8.49
N ALA A 120 1.34 3.08 -9.59
CA ALA A 120 0.73 2.95 -10.92
C ALA A 120 -0.12 1.68 -11.04
N THR A 121 0.37 0.54 -10.54
CA THR A 121 -0.34 -0.73 -10.62
C THR A 121 -1.62 -0.72 -9.78
N LYS A 122 -1.58 -0.15 -8.57
CA LYS A 122 -2.75 0.07 -7.72
C LYS A 122 -3.81 0.91 -8.44
N ALA A 123 -3.42 2.03 -9.05
CA ALA A 123 -4.36 2.88 -9.79
C ALA A 123 -5.05 2.12 -10.94
N VAL A 124 -4.30 1.29 -11.67
CA VAL A 124 -4.86 0.44 -12.74
C VAL A 124 -5.83 -0.61 -12.18
N LEU A 125 -5.48 -1.26 -11.07
CA LEU A 125 -6.33 -2.27 -10.45
C LEU A 125 -7.62 -1.67 -9.87
N VAL A 126 -7.55 -0.48 -9.27
CA VAL A 126 -8.74 0.27 -8.80
C VAL A 126 -9.68 0.56 -9.97
N LEU A 127 -9.16 1.13 -11.07
CA LEU A 127 -9.97 1.40 -12.26
C LEU A 127 -10.64 0.12 -12.77
N TYR A 128 -9.87 -0.97 -12.87
CA TYR A 128 -10.37 -2.25 -13.34
C TYR A 128 -11.47 -2.80 -12.43
N LEU A 129 -11.24 -2.87 -11.11
CA LEU A 129 -12.19 -3.44 -10.16
C LEU A 129 -13.46 -2.61 -10.04
N ARG A 130 -13.38 -1.27 -10.13
CA ARG A 130 -14.57 -0.40 -10.17
C ARG A 130 -15.52 -0.83 -11.27
N GLU A 131 -15.02 -0.97 -12.49
CA GLU A 131 -15.83 -1.37 -13.65
C GLU A 131 -16.24 -2.85 -13.57
N TRP A 132 -15.31 -3.74 -13.18
CA TRP A 132 -15.54 -5.18 -13.12
C TRP A 132 -16.61 -5.57 -12.07
N LEU A 133 -16.70 -4.83 -10.96
CA LEU A 133 -17.72 -5.03 -9.93
C LEU A 133 -19.11 -4.47 -10.32
N GLY A 134 -19.22 -3.85 -11.50
CA GLY A 134 -20.47 -3.25 -12.01
C GLY A 134 -20.61 -1.75 -11.74
N GLY A 135 -19.53 -1.06 -11.36
CA GLY A 135 -19.49 0.38 -11.20
C GLY A 135 -19.26 1.16 -12.52
N PRO A 136 -18.82 2.42 -12.45
CA PRO A 136 -18.57 3.25 -13.62
C PRO A 136 -17.57 2.64 -14.61
N LYS A 137 -17.82 2.82 -15.92
CA LYS A 137 -17.00 2.26 -17.02
C LYS A 137 -15.73 3.07 -17.34
N ASP A 138 -14.99 3.44 -16.30
CA ASP A 138 -13.79 4.29 -16.42
C ASP A 138 -12.58 3.53 -16.98
N TYR A 139 -12.47 2.23 -16.74
CA TYR A 139 -11.32 1.45 -17.20
C TYR A 139 -11.36 1.34 -18.72
N SER A 140 -12.47 0.85 -19.27
CA SER A 140 -12.60 0.64 -20.71
C SER A 140 -12.51 1.96 -21.48
N ALA A 141 -13.06 3.05 -20.92
CA ALA A 141 -12.96 4.38 -21.51
C ALA A 141 -11.50 4.88 -21.63
N ARG A 142 -10.65 4.59 -20.64
CA ARG A 142 -9.25 5.09 -20.60
C ARG A 142 -8.23 4.13 -21.19
N ARG A 143 -8.49 2.82 -21.10
CA ARG A 143 -7.51 1.74 -21.35
C ARG A 143 -7.95 0.77 -22.45
N GLY A 144 -9.15 0.95 -22.98
CA GLY A 144 -9.77 0.04 -23.93
C GLY A 144 -10.03 -1.33 -23.34
N HIS A 145 -10.19 -2.32 -24.22
CA HIS A 145 -10.50 -3.69 -23.82
C HIS A 145 -9.46 -4.25 -22.81
N PRO A 146 -9.88 -4.91 -21.70
CA PRO A 146 -8.98 -5.39 -20.65
C PRO A 146 -7.88 -6.35 -21.11
N ARG A 147 -8.14 -7.18 -22.13
CA ARG A 147 -7.16 -8.12 -22.73
C ARG A 147 -6.26 -8.78 -21.67
N LEU A 148 -6.87 -9.26 -20.58
CA LEU A 148 -6.15 -9.61 -19.34
C LEU A 148 -5.06 -10.66 -19.61
N ARG A 149 -5.40 -11.76 -20.27
CA ARG A 149 -4.44 -12.83 -20.57
C ARG A 149 -3.25 -12.34 -21.40
N MET A 150 -3.47 -11.46 -22.38
CA MET A 150 -2.39 -10.84 -23.17
C MET A 150 -1.46 -9.99 -22.29
N ARG A 151 -2.04 -9.18 -21.39
CA ARG A 151 -1.27 -8.33 -20.47
C ARG A 151 -0.51 -9.13 -19.39
N HIS A 152 -0.97 -10.33 -19.07
CA HIS A 152 -0.34 -11.24 -18.10
C HIS A 152 0.60 -12.28 -18.75
N ALA A 153 0.69 -12.33 -20.08
CA ALA A 153 1.48 -13.32 -20.81
C ALA A 153 3.00 -13.20 -20.57
N GLY A 154 3.49 -12.03 -20.14
CA GLY A 154 4.90 -11.82 -19.81
C GLY A 154 5.34 -12.41 -18.47
N PHE A 155 4.41 -12.93 -17.66
CA PHE A 155 4.70 -13.49 -16.34
C PHE A 155 4.43 -14.99 -16.31
N ALA A 156 5.29 -15.77 -15.65
CA ALA A 156 5.06 -17.19 -15.43
C ALA A 156 4.04 -17.42 -14.30
N ILE A 157 2.77 -17.61 -14.67
CA ILE A 157 1.64 -17.76 -13.74
C ILE A 157 1.18 -19.22 -13.74
N GLY A 158 1.49 -19.93 -12.65
CA GLY A 158 1.04 -21.29 -12.38
C GLY A 158 -0.04 -21.32 -11.29
N ALA A 159 -0.33 -22.52 -10.77
CA ALA A 159 -1.32 -22.70 -9.71
C ALA A 159 -0.91 -21.98 -8.41
N ALA A 160 0.38 -22.03 -8.05
CA ALA A 160 0.91 -21.39 -6.85
C ALA A 160 0.74 -19.86 -6.89
N GLU A 161 0.99 -19.22 -8.03
CA GLU A 161 0.83 -17.78 -8.20
C GLU A 161 -0.64 -17.36 -8.12
N ARG A 162 -1.54 -18.14 -8.77
CA ARG A 162 -2.98 -17.95 -8.67
C ARG A 162 -3.44 -18.04 -7.21
N ASP A 163 -3.02 -19.09 -6.49
CA ASP A 163 -3.44 -19.32 -5.10
C ASP A 163 -2.92 -18.24 -4.16
N ALA A 164 -1.68 -17.80 -4.34
CA ALA A 164 -1.13 -16.68 -3.57
C ALA A 164 -1.90 -15.38 -3.84
N TRP A 165 -2.27 -15.12 -5.10
CA TRP A 165 -3.07 -13.94 -5.46
C TRP A 165 -4.47 -13.99 -4.84
N LEU A 166 -5.12 -15.15 -4.88
CA LEU A 166 -6.44 -15.36 -4.27
C LEU A 166 -6.40 -15.25 -2.75
N ALA A 167 -5.36 -15.77 -2.09
CA ALA A 167 -5.16 -15.60 -0.65
C ALA A 167 -5.03 -14.11 -0.28
N CYS A 168 -4.32 -13.33 -1.08
CA CYS A 168 -4.24 -11.88 -0.87
C CYS A 168 -5.59 -11.18 -1.06
N MET A 169 -6.38 -11.56 -2.06
CA MET A 169 -7.75 -11.02 -2.24
C MET A 169 -8.68 -11.40 -1.08
N GLN A 170 -8.60 -12.64 -0.60
CA GLN A 170 -9.40 -13.10 0.53
C GLN A 170 -9.09 -12.30 1.79
N ALA A 171 -7.79 -12.15 2.12
CA ALA A 171 -7.37 -11.33 3.25
C ALA A 171 -7.78 -9.86 3.10
N ALA A 172 -7.76 -9.33 1.87
CA ALA A 172 -8.18 -7.96 1.60
C ALA A 172 -9.69 -7.76 1.78
N LEU A 173 -10.52 -8.71 1.33
CA LEU A 173 -11.97 -8.71 1.51
C LEU A 173 -12.36 -8.77 2.99
N GLN A 174 -11.65 -9.58 3.77
CA GLN A 174 -11.79 -9.63 5.23
C GLN A 174 -11.41 -8.30 5.87
N ALA A 175 -10.30 -7.69 5.45
CA ALA A 175 -9.81 -6.43 6.01
C ALA A 175 -10.69 -5.20 5.70
N VAL A 176 -11.59 -5.28 4.72
CA VAL A 176 -12.58 -4.23 4.43
C VAL A 176 -13.98 -4.55 4.97
N ASP A 177 -14.11 -5.60 5.79
CA ASP A 177 -15.35 -6.04 6.41
C ASP A 177 -16.49 -6.27 5.39
N ALA A 178 -16.16 -6.84 4.22
CA ALA A 178 -17.18 -7.20 3.25
C ALA A 178 -18.12 -8.27 3.84
N ASP A 179 -19.42 -8.19 3.54
CA ASP A 179 -20.39 -9.19 3.99
C ASP A 179 -20.00 -10.61 3.54
N ALA A 180 -20.23 -11.63 4.38
CA ALA A 180 -19.78 -13.00 4.13
C ALA A 180 -20.33 -13.61 2.84
N ALA A 181 -21.58 -13.32 2.48
CA ALA A 181 -22.16 -13.79 1.21
C ALA A 181 -21.47 -13.09 0.04
N LEU A 182 -21.24 -11.78 0.13
CA LEU A 182 -20.49 -11.03 -0.88
C LEU A 182 -19.05 -11.56 -1.02
N GLN A 183 -18.36 -11.85 0.08
CA GLN A 183 -17.02 -12.44 0.04
C GLN A 183 -17.01 -13.76 -0.74
N ALA A 184 -17.97 -14.65 -0.45
CA ALA A 184 -18.05 -15.95 -1.13
C ALA A 184 -18.30 -15.79 -2.65
N GLU A 185 -19.24 -14.91 -3.02
CA GLU A 185 -19.55 -14.62 -4.43
C GLU A 185 -18.33 -14.03 -5.16
N LEU A 186 -17.67 -13.04 -4.56
CA LEU A 186 -16.50 -12.41 -5.14
C LEU A 186 -15.32 -13.38 -5.25
N MET A 187 -15.06 -14.19 -4.22
CA MET A 187 -13.99 -15.19 -4.27
C MET A 187 -14.23 -16.24 -5.36
N ALA A 188 -15.47 -16.66 -5.58
CA ALA A 188 -15.81 -17.58 -6.68
C ALA A 188 -15.58 -16.92 -8.06
N ALA A 189 -15.95 -15.65 -8.22
CA ALA A 189 -15.75 -14.90 -9.46
C ALA A 189 -14.26 -14.59 -9.73
N PHE A 190 -13.52 -14.23 -8.69
CA PHE A 190 -12.07 -14.03 -8.73
C PHE A 190 -11.34 -15.32 -9.07
N PHE A 191 -11.73 -16.46 -8.50
CA PHE A 191 -11.14 -17.76 -8.83
C PHE A 191 -11.23 -18.05 -10.32
N LYS A 192 -12.42 -17.92 -10.92
CA LYS A 192 -12.62 -18.14 -12.38
C LYS A 192 -11.70 -17.25 -13.22
N THR A 193 -11.59 -15.98 -12.83
CA THR A 193 -10.76 -15.00 -13.54
C THR A 193 -9.27 -15.32 -13.39
N ALA A 194 -8.81 -15.59 -12.16
CA ALA A 194 -7.41 -15.88 -11.85
C ALA A 194 -6.95 -17.21 -12.44
N ASP A 195 -7.80 -18.24 -12.42
CA ASP A 195 -7.48 -19.54 -13.02
C ASP A 195 -7.33 -19.43 -14.54
N TRP A 196 -8.16 -18.61 -15.20
CA TRP A 196 -8.02 -18.30 -16.63
C TRP A 196 -6.72 -17.54 -16.98
N MET A 197 -6.06 -16.88 -16.02
CA MET A 197 -4.78 -16.19 -16.23
C MET A 197 -3.58 -17.12 -16.29
N ARG A 198 -3.69 -18.36 -15.80
CA ARG A 198 -2.57 -19.30 -15.77
C ARG A 198 -2.05 -19.58 -17.19
N ASN A 199 -0.72 -19.59 -17.30
CA ASN A 199 -0.01 -19.77 -18.56
C ASN A 199 1.21 -20.71 -18.42
N THR A 200 1.39 -21.31 -17.25
CA THR A 200 2.36 -22.39 -17.02
C THR A 200 1.67 -23.60 -16.42
N ASP A 201 2.03 -24.79 -16.91
CA ASP A 201 1.63 -26.04 -16.30
C ASP A 201 2.57 -26.34 -15.13
N THR A 202 2.02 -26.49 -13.93
CA THR A 202 2.76 -26.86 -12.72
C THR A 202 3.41 -28.24 -12.78
N ARG A 203 3.36 -28.94 -13.92
CA ARG A 203 4.02 -30.23 -14.16
C ARG A 203 5.48 -30.10 -14.59
N THR A 204 5.95 -28.91 -14.99
CA THR A 204 7.29 -28.72 -15.60
C THR A 204 8.24 -27.90 -14.71
N ALA A 205 8.12 -28.00 -13.40
CA ALA A 205 9.16 -27.51 -12.49
C ALA A 205 9.95 -28.71 -11.95
N PRO A 206 11.30 -28.76 -12.09
CA PRO A 206 12.08 -29.78 -11.41
C PRO A 206 11.88 -29.58 -9.90
N GLN A 207 11.24 -30.55 -9.26
CA GLN A 207 11.22 -30.64 -7.82
C GLN A 207 12.68 -30.83 -7.39
N HIS A 208 13.28 -29.81 -6.78
CA HIS A 208 14.53 -30.00 -6.07
C HIS A 208 14.21 -30.92 -4.87
N PRO A 209 14.71 -32.16 -4.80
CA PRO A 209 14.52 -32.97 -3.61
C PRO A 209 15.33 -32.31 -2.50
N LEU A 210 14.67 -31.69 -1.54
CA LEU A 210 15.31 -31.34 -0.27
C LEU A 210 15.68 -32.67 0.38
N SER A 211 16.98 -32.93 0.42
CA SER A 211 17.60 -34.07 1.09
C SER A 211 17.13 -34.15 2.53
N LEU A 212 16.46 -35.25 2.86
CA LEU A 212 16.33 -35.73 4.23
C LEU A 212 17.68 -36.34 4.63
N THR A 213 18.63 -35.50 5.04
CA THR A 213 19.87 -35.92 5.71
C THR A 213 19.99 -35.22 7.04
N THR A 214 19.37 -35.81 8.06
CA THR A 214 19.73 -35.89 9.51
C THR A 214 18.43 -36.26 10.23
N LEU A 215 18.33 -37.33 11.03
CA LEU A 215 19.12 -37.66 12.20
C LEU A 215 18.99 -39.17 12.50
N LYS A 216 20.11 -39.88 12.61
CA LYS A 216 20.34 -40.85 13.70
C LYS A 216 21.84 -41.20 13.74
N GLU A 217 22.57 -40.46 14.58
CA GLU A 217 23.90 -40.84 15.03
C GLU A 217 23.84 -42.14 15.85
N ALA A 218 24.84 -42.99 15.60
CA ALA A 218 25.28 -44.11 16.45
C ALA A 218 26.06 -43.56 17.68
N PRO A 219 26.63 -44.35 18.60
CA PRO A 219 26.97 -45.78 18.56
C PRO A 219 25.94 -46.71 19.25
#